data_AF-A0A830C1L0-F1
#
_entry.id   AF-A0A830C1L0-F1
#
_cell.length_a   1.000
_cell.length_b   1.000
_cell.length_c   1.000
_cell.angle_alpha   90.00
_cell.angle_beta   90.00
_cell.angle_gamma   90.00
#
_symmetry.space_group_name_H-M   'P 1'
#
loop_
_entity.id
_entity.type
_entity.pdbx_description
1 polymer ?
#
loop_
_entity_poly.entity_id
_entity_poly.type
_entity_poly.pdbx_seq_one_letter_code
_entity_poly.pdbx_strand_id
1 'polypeptide(L)' 'MAMPFGIECDKCGRRTLKGDTIWAFKQKVGVDPSLEVEVYRFQSKCISCIAMFSIVTDPGRYDYVLEAGANLIPKKV' A
#
# COMPACT_ATOMS: atom_id res chain seq x y z
N MET A 1 3.89 2.82 9.59
CA MET A 1 4.14 3.35 8.23
C MET A 1 3.10 4.42 7.93
N ALA A 2 3.52 5.56 7.40
CA ALA A 2 2.59 6.57 6.89
C ALA A 2 2.13 6.17 5.49
N MET A 3 0.83 6.25 5.22
CA MET A 3 0.28 5.90 3.91
C MET A 3 0.69 6.90 2.82
N PRO A 4 1.29 6.47 1.71
CA PRO A 4 1.74 7.36 0.62
C PRO A 4 0.58 7.94 -0.21
N PHE A 5 -0.55 7.24 -0.25
CA PHE A 5 -1.77 7.63 -0.95
C PHE A 5 -3.02 7.21 -0.17
N GLY A 6 -4.18 7.75 -0.56
CA GLY A 6 -5.45 7.36 0.02
C GLY A 6 -5.97 6.04 -0.57
N ILE A 7 -6.47 5.15 0.28
CA ILE A 7 -7.10 3.89 -0.10
C ILE A 7 -8.49 3.77 0.51
N GLU A 8 -9.39 3.09 -0.19
CA GLU A 8 -10.71 2.69 0.30
C GLU A 8 -10.77 1.17 0.41
N CYS A 9 -11.06 0.65 1.61
CA CYS A 9 -11.11 -0.79 1.84
C CYS A 9 -12.30 -1.42 1.11
N ASP A 10 -12.06 -2.48 0.35
CA ASP A 10 -13.08 -3.18 -0.43
C ASP A 10 -14.19 -3.81 0.45
N LYS A 11 -13.83 -4.32 1.63
CA LYS A 11 -14.80 -4.98 2.52
C LYS A 11 -15.72 -4.07 3.30
N CYS A 12 -15.25 -2.90 3.74
CA CYS A 12 -16.02 -2.04 4.65
C CYS A 12 -16.19 -0.60 4.18
N GLY A 13 -15.59 -0.22 3.04
CA GLY A 13 -15.64 1.14 2.52
C GLY A 13 -14.91 2.17 3.36
N ARG A 14 -14.18 1.76 4.41
CA ARG A 14 -13.39 2.70 5.22
C ARG A 14 -12.25 3.26 4.39
N ARG A 15 -12.12 4.58 4.43
CA ARG A 15 -11.04 5.31 3.78
C ARG A 15 -9.88 5.52 4.76
N THR A 16 -8.68 5.22 4.29
CA THR A 16 -7.41 5.60 4.93
C THR A 16 -6.78 6.63 4.02
N LEU A 17 -6.48 7.80 4.56
CA LEU A 17 -5.99 8.93 3.78
C LEU A 17 -4.46 8.92 3.71
N LYS A 18 -3.92 9.72 2.79
CA LYS A 18 -2.49 9.97 2.72
C LYS A 18 -2.01 10.58 4.05
N GLY A 19 -0.95 10.02 4.62
CA GLY A 19 -0.37 10.46 5.89
C GLY A 19 -0.88 9.72 7.13
N ASP A 20 -1.96 8.94 7.03
CA ASP A 20 -2.41 8.10 8.14
C ASP A 20 -1.33 7.10 8.54
N THR A 21 -1.09 6.98 9.85
CA THR A 21 -0.11 6.04 10.40
C THR A 21 -0.77 4.72 10.70
N ILE A 22 -0.32 3.66 10.03
CA ILE A 22 -0.80 2.30 10.24
C ILE A 22 0.34 1.34 10.58
N TRP A 23 -0.01 0.26 11.28
CA TRP A 23 0.89 -0.87 11.49
C TRP A 23 0.92 -1.72 10.22
N ALA A 24 2.12 -1.99 9.71
CA ALA A 24 2.34 -2.78 8.52
C ALA A 24 3.50 -3.76 8.73
N PHE A 25 3.34 -4.97 8.22
CA PHE A 25 4.38 -5.98 8.14
C PHE A 25 5.18 -5.78 6.85
N LYS A 26 6.51 -5.66 6.98
CA LYS A 26 7.43 -5.48 5.85
C LYS A 26 8.00 -6.83 5.44
N GLN A 27 7.80 -7.21 4.18
CA GLN A 27 8.33 -8.42 3.57
C GLN A 27 9.18 -8.06 2.34
N LYS A 28 10.36 -8.67 2.19
CA LYS A 28 11.17 -8.56 0.97
C LYS A 28 10.60 -9.51 -0.10
N VAL A 29 10.30 -8.98 -1.29
CA VAL A 29 9.75 -9.77 -2.41
C VAL A 29 10.86 -10.20 -3.36
N GLY A 30 11.83 -9.32 -3.61
CA GLY A 30 12.91 -9.59 -4.55
C GLY A 30 13.74 -8.34 -4.82
N VAL A 31 14.42 -8.35 -5.97
CA VAL A 31 15.18 -7.23 -6.51
C VAL A 31 14.67 -6.96 -7.92
N ASP A 32 14.42 -5.70 -8.23
CA ASP A 32 14.06 -5.30 -9.58
C ASP A 32 15.27 -5.47 -10.51
N PRO A 33 15.14 -6.22 -11.61
CA PRO A 33 16.27 -6.52 -12.49
C PRO A 33 16.71 -5.32 -13.34
N SER A 34 15.89 -4.26 -13.46
CA SER A 34 16.19 -3.11 -14.31
C SER A 34 16.98 -2.04 -13.57
N LEU A 35 16.69 -1.86 -12.29
CA LEU A 35 17.29 -0.82 -11.45
C LEU A 35 18.18 -1.39 -10.33
N GLU A 36 18.22 -2.72 -10.17
CA GLU A 36 18.94 -3.43 -9.10
C GLU A 36 18.53 -3.00 -7.68
N VAL A 37 17.30 -2.50 -7.53
CA VAL A 37 16.73 -2.01 -6.26
C VAL A 37 15.86 -3.08 -5.60
N GLU A 38 15.95 -3.20 -4.27
CA GLU A 38 15.13 -4.13 -3.50
C GLU A 38 13.65 -3.75 -3.50
N VAL A 39 12.78 -4.71 -3.80
CA VAL A 39 11.32 -4.54 -3.78
C VAL A 39 10.74 -5.09 -2.48
N TYR A 40 9.97 -4.26 -1.80
CA TYR A 40 9.31 -4.58 -0.54
C TYR A 40 7.79 -4.59 -0.69
N ARG A 41 7.15 -5.59 -0.06
CA ARG A 41 5.71 -5.68 0.15
C ARG A 41 5.38 -5.30 1.59
N PHE A 42 4.43 -4.41 1.75
CA PHE A 42 3.89 -4.02 3.04
C PHE A 42 2.46 -4.55 3.16
N GLN A 43 2.25 -5.43 4.12
CA GLN A 43 0.92 -5.98 4.42
C GLN A 43 0.38 -5.28 5.66
N SER A 44 -0.83 -4.74 5.57
CA SER A 44 -1.47 -4.05 6.68
C SER A 44 -2.92 -4.46 6.80
N LYS A 45 -3.48 -4.27 7.99
CA LYS A 45 -4.87 -4.60 8.29
C LYS A 45 -5.70 -3.31 8.30
N CYS A 46 -6.90 -3.37 7.75
CA CYS A 46 -7.88 -2.31 7.92
C CYS A 46 -8.22 -2.18 9.41
N ILE A 47 -8.20 -0.95 9.94
CA ILE A 47 -8.49 -0.66 11.35
C ILE A 47 -9.91 -1.10 11.74
N SER A 48 -10.85 -1.09 10.79
CA SER A 48 -12.26 -1.36 11.09
C SER A 48 -12.67 -2.81 10.91
N CYS A 49 -12.27 -3.46 9.80
CA CYS A 49 -12.73 -4.81 9.47
C CYS A 49 -11.61 -5.86 9.51
N ILE A 50 -10.38 -5.44 9.83
CA ILE A 50 -9.21 -6.33 9.97
C ILE A 50 -8.85 -7.03 8.64
N ALA A 51 -9.51 -6.67 7.52
CA ALA A 51 -9.17 -7.15 6.20
C ALA A 51 -7.74 -6.76 5.85
N MET A 52 -6.99 -7.71 5.30
CA MET A 52 -5.62 -7.47 4.85
C MET A 52 -5.63 -6.77 3.50
N PHE A 53 -4.75 -5.78 3.36
CA PHE A 53 -4.39 -5.18 2.09
C PHE A 53 -2.87 -5.10 1.98
N SER A 54 -2.38 -5.10 0.75
CA SER A 54 -0.95 -5.13 0.47
C SER A 54 -0.57 -4.05 -0.52
N ILE A 55 0.52 -3.34 -0.22
CA ILE A 55 1.17 -2.40 -1.15
C ILE A 55 2.59 -2.87 -1.44
N VAL A 56 3.06 -2.66 -2.66
CA VAL A 56 4.41 -3.01 -3.11
C VAL A 56 5.11 -1.76 -3.62
N THR A 57 6.39 -1.61 -3.33
CA THR A 57 7.23 -0.56 -3.91
C THR A 57 7.47 -0.80 -5.39
N ASP A 58 7.26 0.22 -6.22
CA ASP A 58 7.60 0.19 -7.64
C ASP A 58 8.80 1.11 -7.91
N PRO A 59 9.99 0.55 -8.17
CA PRO A 59 11.21 1.34 -8.34
C PRO A 59 11.22 2.14 -9.66
N GLY A 60 10.46 1.72 -10.68
CA GLY A 60 10.37 2.43 -11.96
C GLY A 60 9.62 3.76 -11.88
N ARG A 61 8.54 3.81 -11.08
CA ARG A 61 7.72 5.03 -10.88
C ARG A 61 8.10 5.82 -9.63
N TYR A 62 9.05 5.32 -8.83
CA TYR A 62 9.39 5.89 -7.52
C TYR A 62 8.16 6.04 -6.60
N ASP A 63 7.19 5.13 -6.74
CA ASP A 63 5.91 5.19 -6.02
C ASP A 63 5.56 3.79 -5.47
N TYR A 64 4.35 3.63 -4.94
CA TYR A 64 3.86 2.35 -4.45
C TYR A 64 2.66 1.91 -5.28
N VAL A 65 2.45 0.61 -5.37
CA VAL A 65 1.33 0.03 -6.12
C VAL A 65 0.51 -0.80 -5.15
N LEU A 66 -0.81 -0.65 -5.24
CA LEU A 66 -1.75 -1.44 -4.47
C LEU A 66 -1.91 -2.81 -5.13
N GLU A 67 -1.57 -3.88 -4.42
CA GLU A 67 -1.61 -5.25 -4.94
C GLU A 67 -2.99 -5.90 -4.71
N ALA A 68 -3.55 -5.75 -3.50
CA ALA A 68 -4.84 -6.35 -3.15
C ALA A 68 -5.50 -5.69 -1.93
N GLY A 69 -6.83 -5.86 -1.82
CA GLY A 69 -7.61 -5.63 -0.59
C GLY A 69 -8.15 -4.21 -0.38
N ALA A 70 -7.91 -3.31 -1.34
CA ALA A 70 -8.45 -1.95 -1.33
C ALA A 70 -8.48 -1.37 -2.76
N ASN A 71 -9.11 -0.20 -2.90
CA ASN A 71 -9.10 0.62 -4.11
C ASN A 71 -8.39 1.95 -3.86
N LEU A 72 -7.69 2.48 -4.87
CA LEU A 72 -7.05 3.79 -4.78
C LEU A 72 -8.08 4.92 -4.83
N ILE A 73 -7.97 5.88 -3.91
CA ILE A 73 -8.80 7.08 -3.94
C ILE A 73 -8.14 8.10 -4.88
N PRO A 74 -8.84 8.63 -5.90
CA PRO A 74 -8.29 9.64 -6.78
C PRO A 74 -7.95 10.91 -5.98
N LYS A 75 -6.79 11.50 -6.26
CA LYS A 75 -6.43 12.83 -5.73
C LYS A 75 -7.47 13.82 -6.27
N LYS A 76 -8.16 14.55 -5.38
CA LYS A 76 -8.98 15.70 -5.82
C LYS A 76 -8.01 16.73 -6.41
N VAL A 77 -8.17 17.00 -7.70
CA VAL A 77 -7.45 18.06 -8.43
C VAL A 77 -7.91 19.43 -7.93
#